data_AF-A0A9X3H6R5-F1
#
_entry.id   AF-A0A9X3H6R5-F1
#
_cell.length_a   1.000
_cell.length_b   1.000
_cell.length_c   1.000
_cell.angle_alpha   90.00
_cell.angle_beta   90.00
_cell.angle_gamma   90.00
#
_symmetry.space_group_name_H-M   'P 1'
#
loop_
_entity.id
_entity.type
_entity.pdbx_description
1 polymer ?
#
loop_
_entity_poly.entity_id
_entity_poly.type
_entity_poly.pdbx_seq_one_letter_code
_entity_poly.pdbx_strand_id
1 'polypeptide(L)'
;MGYSFGNIQRIVSGVFLFFSLLLILVFPILGVPLSLFFGFALTSSYGFQIEAGRGRCREYTKAFGIKRGAWKNLTDFPFVAVLKSQKGYTTASMSNRTVTTTDPVFEVFLLSETHRTKAQVAEFKDQDTALTFAKEFATVIEKKYARYSPQLSAKSRRRR
;
A
#
# COMPACT_ATOMS: atom_id res chain seq x y z
N MET A 1 5.78 -5.15 -2.50
CA MET A 1 4.49 -5.07 -3.23
C MET A 1 3.40 -5.51 -2.28
N GLY A 2 2.34 -4.74 -2.16
CA GLY A 2 1.21 -5.12 -1.32
C GLY A 2 0.00 -5.49 -2.16
N TYR A 3 -0.84 -6.37 -1.62
CA TYR A 3 -2.12 -6.71 -2.24
C TYR A 3 -3.21 -5.78 -1.73
N SER A 4 -4.14 -5.40 -2.61
CA SER A 4 -5.29 -4.57 -2.20
C SER A 4 -6.21 -5.31 -1.23
N PHE A 5 -6.19 -6.64 -1.27
CA PHE A 5 -7.01 -7.51 -0.44
C PHE A 5 -6.12 -8.47 0.37
N GLY A 6 -6.55 -8.80 1.58
CA GLY A 6 -5.86 -9.75 2.45
C GLY A 6 -5.90 -11.18 1.88
N ASN A 7 -5.08 -12.06 2.46
CA ASN A 7 -4.88 -13.41 1.95
C ASN A 7 -6.19 -14.22 1.92
N ILE A 8 -7.03 -14.10 2.96
CA ILE A 8 -8.32 -14.80 3.02
C ILE A 8 -9.24 -14.34 1.88
N GLN A 9 -9.40 -13.02 1.69
CA GLN A 9 -10.26 -12.51 0.61
C GLN A 9 -9.77 -12.95 -0.77
N ARG A 10 -8.45 -13.06 -0.98
CA ARG A 10 -7.88 -13.54 -2.24
C ARG A 10 -8.14 -15.02 -2.50
N ILE A 11 -8.01 -15.86 -1.46
CA ILE A 11 -8.33 -17.29 -1.56
C ILE A 11 -9.82 -17.48 -1.90
N VAL A 12 -10.69 -16.78 -1.16
CA VAL A 12 -12.14 -16.78 -1.41
C VAL A 12 -12.44 -16.32 -2.84
N SER A 13 -11.83 -15.22 -3.28
CA SER A 13 -11.99 -14.72 -4.65
C SER A 13 -11.54 -15.73 -5.71
N GLY A 14 -10.49 -16.52 -5.45
CA GLY A 14 -10.03 -17.58 -6.35
C GLY A 14 -11.02 -18.72 -6.50
N VAL A 15 -11.63 -19.15 -5.38
CA VAL A 15 -12.69 -20.17 -5.40
C VAL A 15 -13.90 -19.67 -6.19
N PHE A 16 -14.36 -18.45 -5.91
CA PHE A 16 -15.49 -17.87 -6.64
C PHE A 16 -15.19 -17.60 -8.11
N LEU A 17 -13.96 -17.23 -8.46
CA LEU A 17 -13.53 -17.09 -9.85
C LEU A 17 -13.69 -18.42 -10.59
N PHE A 18 -13.25 -19.54 -10.00
CA PHE A 18 -13.40 -20.86 -10.60
C PHE A 18 -14.87 -21.21 -10.88
N PHE A 19 -15.76 -21.02 -9.90
CA PHE A 19 -17.19 -21.25 -10.09
C PHE A 19 -17.80 -20.32 -11.14
N SER A 20 -17.38 -19.04 -11.17
CA SER A 20 -17.88 -18.09 -12.16
C SER A 20 -17.48 -18.47 -13.60
N LEU A 21 -16.30 -19.05 -13.79
CA LEU A 21 -15.84 -19.56 -15.08
C LEU A 21 -16.67 -20.77 -15.54
N LEU A 22 -17.01 -21.69 -14.63
CA LEU A 22 -17.94 -22.79 -14.95
C LEU A 22 -19.33 -22.26 -15.31
N LEU A 23 -19.78 -21.20 -14.62
CA LEU A 23 -21.09 -20.60 -14.83
C LEU A 23 -21.22 -19.92 -16.21
N ILE A 24 -20.10 -19.48 -16.82
CA ILE A 24 -20.11 -18.97 -18.20
C ILE A 24 -20.64 -20.01 -19.20
N LEU A 25 -20.38 -21.30 -18.97
CA LEU A 25 -20.83 -22.38 -19.86
C LEU A 25 -22.36 -22.55 -19.88
N VAL A 26 -23.03 -22.16 -18.79
CA VAL A 26 -24.49 -22.34 -18.63
C VAL A 26 -25.24 -21.01 -18.79
N PHE A 27 -24.74 -19.94 -18.19
CA PHE A 27 -25.34 -18.61 -18.17
C PHE A 27 -24.28 -17.53 -18.43
N PRO A 28 -23.86 -17.31 -19.69
CA PRO A 28 -22.77 -16.40 -20.01
C PRO A 28 -23.03 -14.96 -19.58
N ILE A 29 -24.29 -14.51 -19.63
CA ILE A 29 -24.71 -13.16 -19.24
C ILE A 29 -24.38 -12.86 -17.77
N LEU A 30 -24.46 -13.87 -16.88
CA LEU A 30 -24.13 -13.75 -15.46
C LEU A 30 -22.68 -14.15 -15.16
N GLY A 31 -22.16 -15.18 -15.84
CA GLY A 31 -20.81 -15.70 -15.59
C GLY A 31 -19.70 -14.72 -15.94
N VAL A 32 -19.84 -13.98 -17.06
CA VAL A 32 -18.84 -13.01 -17.51
C VAL A 32 -18.63 -11.86 -16.51
N PRO A 33 -19.65 -11.12 -16.06
CA PRO A 33 -19.46 -10.03 -15.10
C PRO A 33 -18.95 -10.52 -13.73
N LEU A 34 -19.39 -11.69 -13.25
CA LEU A 34 -18.85 -12.27 -12.02
C LEU A 34 -17.37 -12.60 -12.14
N SER A 35 -16.97 -13.23 -13.26
CA SER A 35 -15.57 -13.60 -13.51
C SER A 35 -14.66 -12.38 -13.55
N LEU A 36 -15.13 -11.28 -14.16
CA LEU A 36 -14.40 -10.01 -14.15
C LEU A 36 -14.28 -9.44 -12.74
N PHE A 37 -15.34 -9.48 -11.94
CA PHE A 37 -15.31 -8.97 -10.57
C PHE A 37 -14.31 -9.75 -9.69
N PHE A 38 -14.36 -11.08 -9.69
CA PHE A 38 -13.44 -11.89 -8.90
C PHE A 38 -12.01 -11.86 -9.45
N GLY A 39 -11.84 -11.79 -10.77
CA GLY A 39 -10.54 -11.63 -11.42
C GLY A 39 -9.88 -10.30 -11.05
N PHE A 40 -10.66 -9.22 -10.94
CA PHE A 40 -10.20 -7.93 -10.44
C PHE A 40 -9.74 -8.03 -8.99
N ALA A 41 -10.55 -8.62 -8.11
CA ALA A 41 -10.23 -8.76 -6.69
C ALA A 41 -8.92 -9.56 -6.46
N LEU A 42 -8.67 -10.56 -7.30
CA LEU A 42 -7.50 -11.43 -7.19
C LEU A 42 -6.21 -10.77 -7.72
N THR A 43 -6.34 -10.00 -8.81
CA THR A 43 -5.20 -9.37 -9.50
C THR A 43 -4.90 -7.95 -9.06
N SER A 44 -5.77 -7.33 -8.26
CA SER A 44 -5.57 -5.98 -7.75
C SER A 44 -4.43 -5.93 -6.73
N SER A 45 -3.39 -5.15 -7.04
CA SER A 45 -2.24 -4.93 -6.17
C SER A 45 -1.88 -3.45 -6.12
N TYR A 46 -1.15 -3.03 -5.08
CA TYR A 46 -0.59 -1.69 -4.99
C TYR A 46 0.92 -1.74 -4.85
N GLY A 47 1.58 -0.65 -5.25
CA GLY A 47 3.02 -0.54 -5.08
C GLY A 47 3.56 0.82 -5.47
N PHE A 48 4.88 0.91 -5.44
CA PHE A 48 5.64 2.11 -5.74
C PHE A 48 6.54 1.88 -6.94
N GLN A 49 6.66 2.88 -7.81
CA GLN A 49 7.53 2.83 -8.98
C GLN A 49 8.35 4.12 -9.08
N ILE A 50 9.64 3.96 -9.38
CA ILE A 50 10.58 5.06 -9.63
C ILE A 50 11.09 4.92 -11.06
N GLU A 51 11.17 6.04 -11.75
CA GLU A 51 11.78 6.16 -13.07
C GLU A 51 13.09 6.94 -12.93
N ALA A 52 14.20 6.24 -12.72
CA ALA A 52 15.51 6.83 -12.41
C ALA A 52 15.99 7.81 -13.49
N GLY A 53 15.77 7.51 -14.78
CA GLY A 53 16.19 8.38 -15.89
C GLY A 53 15.40 9.69 -16.05
N ARG A 54 14.25 9.82 -15.37
CA ARG A 54 13.37 11.02 -15.48
C ARG A 54 13.09 11.68 -14.14
N GLY A 55 13.67 11.18 -13.05
CA GLY A 55 13.48 11.73 -11.71
C GLY A 55 12.01 11.78 -11.27
N ARG A 56 11.20 10.78 -11.67
CA ARG A 56 9.77 10.73 -11.35
C ARG A 56 9.44 9.49 -10.54
N CYS A 57 8.45 9.61 -9.66
CA CYS A 57 7.93 8.50 -8.89
C CYS A 57 6.40 8.47 -8.92
N ARG A 58 5.82 7.29 -8.71
CA ARG A 58 4.37 7.15 -8.54
C ARG A 58 4.04 6.00 -7.59
N GLU A 59 3.03 6.24 -6.79
CA GLU A 59 2.24 5.16 -6.20
C GLU A 59 1.27 4.68 -7.28
N TYR A 60 1.22 3.37 -7.49
CA TYR A 60 0.31 2.79 -8.47
C TYR A 60 -0.58 1.74 -7.84
N THR A 61 -1.82 1.73 -8.31
CA THR A 61 -2.72 0.59 -8.20
C THR A 61 -2.69 -0.16 -9.52
N LYS A 62 -2.45 -1.46 -9.46
CA LYS A 62 -2.42 -2.36 -10.59
C LYS A 62 -3.70 -3.17 -10.57
N ALA A 63 -4.43 -3.17 -11.67
CA ALA A 63 -5.58 -4.04 -11.89
C ALA A 63 -5.42 -4.72 -13.24
N PHE A 64 -5.63 -6.03 -13.33
CA PHE A 64 -5.46 -6.80 -14.57
C PHE A 64 -4.13 -6.54 -15.31
N GLY A 65 -3.03 -6.30 -14.59
CA GLY A 65 -1.75 -5.97 -15.23
C GLY A 65 -1.48 -4.48 -15.45
N ILE A 66 -2.52 -3.65 -15.53
CA ILE A 66 -2.42 -2.23 -15.89
C ILE A 66 -2.18 -1.38 -14.65
N LYS A 67 -1.06 -0.63 -14.62
CA LYS A 67 -0.70 0.27 -13.53
C LYS A 67 -1.35 1.64 -13.73
N ARG A 68 -2.14 2.09 -12.76
CA ARG A 68 -2.75 3.43 -12.70
C ARG A 68 -2.20 4.19 -11.50
N GLY A 69 -1.88 5.47 -11.68
CA GLY A 69 -1.32 6.31 -10.62
C GLY A 69 -0.75 7.61 -11.16
N ALA A 70 -0.84 8.69 -10.37
CA ALA A 70 -0.31 9.99 -10.74
C ALA A 70 1.22 10.01 -10.59
N TRP A 71 1.91 10.47 -11.64
CA TRP A 71 3.34 10.74 -11.57
C TRP A 71 3.59 12.00 -10.76
N LYS A 72 4.56 11.93 -9.86
CA LYS A 72 5.07 13.03 -9.05
C LYS A 72 6.57 13.18 -9.30
N ASN A 73 7.11 14.39 -9.13
CA ASN A 73 8.54 14.60 -9.28
C ASN A 73 9.27 14.13 -8.02
N LEU A 74 10.39 13.43 -8.20
CA LEU A 74 11.22 12.94 -7.09
C LEU A 74 11.95 14.08 -6.37
N THR A 75 12.10 15.23 -7.02
CA THR A 75 12.62 16.48 -6.42
C THR A 75 11.75 16.97 -5.28
N ASP A 76 10.43 16.75 -5.36
CA ASP A 76 9.47 17.21 -4.36
C ASP A 76 9.58 16.43 -3.04
N PHE A 77 10.36 15.33 -3.03
CA PHE A 77 10.56 14.44 -1.89
C PHE A 77 12.05 14.30 -1.55
N PRO A 78 12.66 15.28 -0.86
CA PRO A 78 14.09 15.23 -0.54
C PRO A 78 14.44 14.28 0.61
N PHE A 79 13.45 13.81 1.36
CA PHE A 79 13.66 13.05 2.60
C PHE A 79 13.09 11.64 2.52
N VAL A 80 13.82 10.69 3.11
CA VAL A 80 13.36 9.30 3.35
C VAL A 80 13.23 9.09 4.86
N ALA A 81 12.12 8.52 5.31
CA ALA A 81 11.92 8.22 6.73
C ALA A 81 11.20 6.89 6.94
N VAL A 82 11.47 6.25 8.08
CA VAL A 82 10.70 5.09 8.56
C VAL A 82 9.68 5.58 9.59
N LEU A 83 8.42 5.21 9.38
CA LEU A 83 7.33 5.48 10.32
C LEU A 83 6.81 4.16 10.87
N LYS A 84 6.58 4.12 12.19
CA LYS A 84 5.85 3.02 12.83
C LYS A 84 4.36 3.27 12.67
N SER A 85 3.67 2.36 12.01
CA SER A 85 2.22 2.31 11.87
C SER A 85 1.67 1.15 12.68
N GLN A 86 0.37 1.18 12.95
CA GLN A 86 -0.36 0.12 13.62
C GLN A 86 -1.46 -0.31 12.66
N LYS A 87 -1.36 -1.52 12.11
CA LYS A 87 -2.43 -2.09 11.29
C LYS A 87 -3.27 -3.00 12.17
N GLY A 88 -4.43 -2.50 12.57
CA GLY A 88 -5.43 -3.24 13.31
C GLY A 88 -6.31 -4.06 12.37
N TYR A 89 -6.40 -5.36 12.62
CA TYR A 89 -7.46 -6.20 12.06
C TYR A 89 -8.50 -6.42 13.14
N THR A 90 -9.68 -5.83 12.95
CA THR A 90 -10.82 -6.06 13.83
C THR A 90 -11.62 -7.23 13.29
N THR A 91 -11.63 -8.34 14.04
CA THR A 91 -12.47 -9.50 13.72
C THR A 91 -13.64 -9.54 14.69
N ALA A 92 -14.86 -9.42 14.16
CA ALA A 92 -16.08 -9.62 14.93
C ALA A 92 -16.40 -11.13 14.96
N SER A 93 -16.44 -11.72 16.15
CA SER A 93 -16.91 -13.10 16.34
C SER A 93 -18.44 -13.15 16.34
N MET A 94 -19.00 -14.28 15.90
CA MET A 94 -20.44 -14.60 16.02
C MET A 94 -20.95 -14.59 17.48
N SER A 95 -20.04 -14.64 18.46
CA SER A 95 -20.34 -14.49 19.89
C SER A 95 -20.36 -13.04 20.39
N ASN A 96 -20.41 -12.05 19.49
CA ASN A 96 -20.36 -10.62 19.81
C ASN A 96 -19.08 -10.18 20.55
N ARG A 97 -18.01 -10.98 20.47
CA ARG A 97 -16.68 -10.65 20.98
C ARG A 97 -15.84 -10.06 19.85
N THR A 98 -15.31 -8.87 20.07
CA THR A 98 -14.43 -8.19 19.11
C THR A 98 -12.98 -8.42 19.54
N VAL A 99 -12.21 -9.12 18.72
CA VAL A 99 -10.76 -9.26 18.92
C VAL A 99 -10.07 -8.29 17.97
N THR A 100 -9.35 -7.32 18.53
CA THR A 100 -8.53 -6.39 17.75
C THR A 100 -7.08 -6.80 17.91
N THR A 101 -6.53 -7.43 16.87
CA THR A 101 -5.09 -7.70 16.81
C THR A 101 -4.45 -6.51 16.11
N THR A 102 -3.54 -5.84 16.81
CA THR A 102 -2.82 -4.68 16.29
C THR A 102 -1.37 -5.10 16.09
N ASP A 103 -0.98 -5.31 14.84
CA ASP A 103 0.39 -5.64 14.52
C ASP A 103 1.17 -4.35 14.22
N PRO A 104 2.33 -4.12 14.87
CA PRO A 104 3.20 -3.02 14.51
C PRO A 104 3.79 -3.29 13.12
N VAL A 105 3.70 -2.29 12.26
CA VAL A 105 4.26 -2.33 10.90
C VAL A 105 5.17 -1.12 10.71
N PHE A 106 6.30 -1.32 10.05
CA PHE A 106 7.28 -0.28 9.75
C PHE A 106 7.22 0.06 8.27
N GLU A 107 6.81 1.29 7.98
CA GLU A 107 6.58 1.78 6.62
C GLU A 107 7.65 2.79 6.24
N VAL A 108 8.23 2.61 5.07
CA VAL A 108 9.25 3.51 4.51
C VAL A 108 8.58 4.50 3.58
N PHE A 109 8.77 5.79 3.86
CA PHE A 109 8.15 6.89 3.13
C PHE A 109 9.18 7.82 2.52
N LEU A 110 8.82 8.36 1.36
CA LEU A 110 9.35 9.59 0.82
C LEU A 110 8.54 10.77 1.34
N LEU A 111 9.23 11.80 1.83
CA LEU A 111 8.61 12.96 2.46
C LEU A 111 8.99 14.23 1.71
N SER A 112 8.00 15.10 1.54
CA SER A 112 8.22 16.48 1.10
C SER A 112 9.04 17.27 2.11
N GLU A 113 9.59 18.42 1.72
CA GLU A 113 10.35 19.30 2.64
C GLU A 113 9.62 19.63 3.95
N THR A 114 8.31 19.84 3.87
CA THR A 114 7.46 20.16 5.04
C THR A 114 7.02 18.91 5.82
N HIS A 115 7.41 17.72 5.38
CA HIS A 115 6.96 16.40 5.86
C HIS A 115 5.43 16.18 5.81
N ARG A 116 4.67 17.03 5.11
CA ARG A 116 3.21 16.92 4.99
C ARG A 116 2.77 15.90 3.95
N THR A 117 3.39 15.95 2.77
CA THR A 117 3.11 15.00 1.70
C THR A 117 4.03 13.80 1.86
N LYS A 118 3.43 12.62 1.80
CA LYS A 118 4.12 11.34 1.97
C LYS A 118 3.84 10.48 0.76
N ALA A 119 4.83 9.73 0.31
CA ALA A 119 4.66 8.65 -0.65
C ALA A 119 5.23 7.35 -0.08
N GLN A 120 4.40 6.31 0.03
CA GLN A 120 4.78 5.03 0.59
C GLN A 120 5.63 4.25 -0.41
N VAL A 121 6.83 3.86 0.00
CA VAL A 121 7.78 3.11 -0.83
C VAL A 121 7.64 1.61 -0.55
N ALA A 122 7.72 1.24 0.74
CA ALA A 122 7.75 -0.13 1.17
C ALA A 122 7.21 -0.30 2.60
N GLU A 123 6.93 -1.54 2.96
CA GLU A 123 6.34 -1.93 4.23
C GLU A 123 7.02 -3.20 4.73
N PHE A 124 7.40 -3.21 6.01
CA PHE A 124 8.11 -4.29 6.67
C PHE A 124 7.48 -4.60 8.03
N LYS A 125 7.58 -5.86 8.45
CA LYS A 125 7.14 -6.29 9.79
C LYS A 125 8.16 -5.97 10.88
N ASP A 126 9.43 -5.91 10.50
CA ASP A 126 10.54 -5.70 11.41
C ASP A 126 11.18 -4.32 11.22
N GLN A 127 11.64 -3.73 12.33
CA GLN A 127 12.16 -2.37 12.34
C GLN A 127 13.55 -2.29 11.71
N ASP A 128 14.40 -3.26 12.00
CA ASP A 128 15.81 -3.24 11.57
C ASP A 128 15.93 -3.45 10.07
N THR A 129 15.11 -4.35 9.52
CA THR A 129 14.95 -4.53 8.07
C THR A 129 14.43 -3.26 7.40
N ALA A 130 13.42 -2.58 7.97
CA ALA A 130 12.92 -1.32 7.44
C ALA A 130 13.98 -0.21 7.45
N LEU A 131 14.76 -0.10 8.52
CA LEU A 131 15.83 0.89 8.67
C LEU A 131 16.97 0.63 7.70
N THR A 132 17.38 -0.62 7.54
CA THR A 132 18.43 -1.03 6.60
C THR A 132 18.01 -0.69 5.18
N PHE A 133 16.81 -1.12 4.78
CA PHE A 133 16.25 -0.80 3.47
C PHE A 133 16.15 0.71 3.25
N ALA A 134 15.67 1.49 4.24
CA ALA A 134 15.52 2.94 4.09
C ALA A 134 16.85 3.65 3.89
N LYS A 135 17.92 3.21 4.58
CA LYS A 135 19.27 3.78 4.43
C LYS A 135 19.85 3.43 3.05
N GLU A 136 19.79 2.18 2.64
CA GLU A 136 20.25 1.74 1.32
C GLU A 136 19.50 2.45 0.21
N PHE A 137 18.17 2.50 0.33
CA PHE A 137 17.30 3.18 -0.61
C PHE A 137 17.66 4.66 -0.72
N ALA A 138 17.79 5.38 0.41
CA ALA A 138 18.17 6.78 0.44
C ALA A 138 19.50 7.05 -0.27
N THR A 139 20.49 6.16 -0.10
CA THR A 139 21.77 6.24 -0.82
C THR A 139 21.59 6.07 -2.33
N VAL A 140 20.81 5.07 -2.78
CA VAL A 140 20.59 4.80 -4.21
C VAL A 140 19.86 5.95 -4.91
N ILE A 141 18.95 6.64 -4.24
CA ILE A 141 18.20 7.78 -4.81
C ILE A 141 18.81 9.15 -4.46
N GLU A 142 19.99 9.17 -3.84
CA GLU A 142 20.71 10.37 -3.41
C GLU A 142 19.86 11.33 -2.56
N LYS A 143 19.03 10.78 -1.66
CA LYS A 143 18.16 11.54 -0.74
C LYS A 143 18.65 11.44 0.69
N LYS A 144 18.23 12.41 1.51
CA LYS A 144 18.61 12.44 2.93
C LYS A 144 17.70 11.53 3.74
N TYR A 145 18.28 10.60 4.48
CA TYR A 145 17.56 9.89 5.53
C TYR A 145 17.27 10.85 6.69
N ALA A 146 16.01 11.01 7.06
CA ALA A 146 15.58 11.90 8.13
C ALA A 146 14.70 11.16 9.14
N ARG A 147 14.86 11.48 10.43
CA ARG A 147 13.91 11.06 11.45
C ARG A 147 12.62 11.85 11.26
N TYR A 148 11.49 11.18 11.13
CA TYR A 148 10.20 11.83 10.93
C TYR A 148 9.89 12.81 12.07
N SER A 149 9.81 14.10 11.74
CA SER A 149 9.46 15.19 12.66
C SER A 149 8.65 16.22 11.87
N PRO A 150 7.31 16.14 11.86
CA PRO A 150 6.48 17.05 11.09
C PRO A 150 6.50 18.45 11.73
N GLN A 151 6.65 19.50 10.92
CA GLN A 151 6.53 20.87 11.43
C GLN A 151 5.08 21.14 11.82
N LEU A 152 4.84 21.36 13.12
CA LEU A 152 3.51 21.62 13.66
C LEU A 152 2.97 22.95 13.13
N SER A 153 1.78 22.93 12.53
CA SER A 153 1.08 24.17 12.17
C SER A 153 0.65 24.94 13.42
N ALA A 154 0.57 26.27 13.33
CA ALA A 154 0.08 27.13 14.41
C ALA A 154 -1.31 26.69 14.93
N LYS A 155 -2.16 26.18 14.04
CA LYS A 155 -3.50 25.66 14.37
C LYS A 155 -3.46 24.38 15.22
N SER A 156 -2.48 23.51 14.99
CA SER A 156 -2.28 22.28 15.78
C SER A 156 -1.64 22.55 17.14
N ARG A 157 -0.78 23.58 17.24
CA ARG A 157 -0.15 23.99 18.51
C ARG A 157 -1.17 24.56 19.51
N ARG A 158 -2.26 25.15 19.02
CA ARG A 158 -3.31 25.77 19.84
C ARG A 158 -4.34 24.78 20.42
N ARG A 159 -4.30 23.50 20.00
CA ARG A 159 -5.22 22.43 20.44
C ARG A 159 -4.62 21.50 21.50
N ARG A 160 -3.35 21.72 21.87
CA ARG A 160 -2.66 20.96 22.92
C ARG A 160 -2.61 21.75 24.20
#